data_AF-A0AA86XA83-F1
#
_entry.id   AF-A0AA86XA83-F1
#
_cell.length_a   1.000
_cell.length_b   1.000
_cell.length_c   1.000
_cell.angle_alpha   90.00
_cell.angle_beta   90.00
_cell.angle_gamma   90.00
#
_symmetry.space_group_name_H-M   'P 1'
#
loop_
_entity.id
_entity.type
_entity.pdbx_description
1 polymer ?
#
loop_
_entity_poly.entity_id
_entity_poly.type
_entity_poly.pdbx_seq_one_letter_code
_entity_poly.pdbx_strand_id
1 'polypeptide(L)' 'MTSQTAGEWKGDLDANTSQGSFIINGPVLSEFIGKLKPTESTNQFQFVDGENVWVFKVGDDSLVSYTLSKREG' A
#
# COMPACT_ATOMS: atom_id res chain seq x y z
N MET A 1 -9.78 -17.80 34.48
CA MET A 1 -9.28 -18.31 33.18
C MET A 1 -9.45 -17.21 32.16
N THR A 2 -8.49 -17.12 31.25
CA THR A 2 -8.06 -15.96 30.44
C THR A 2 -9.13 -15.26 29.62
N SER A 3 -9.09 -13.91 29.68
CA SER A 3 -9.80 -12.96 28.84
C SER A 3 -9.51 -13.17 27.35
N GLN A 4 -10.54 -13.07 26.51
CA GLN A 4 -10.36 -12.78 25.09
C GLN A 4 -11.13 -11.50 24.79
N THR A 5 -10.40 -10.39 24.74
CA THR A 5 -10.88 -9.14 24.14
C THR A 5 -10.89 -9.35 22.63
N ALA A 6 -12.05 -9.65 22.07
CA ALA A 6 -12.24 -9.59 20.63
C ALA A 6 -12.24 -8.11 20.24
N GLY A 7 -11.09 -7.61 19.76
CA GLY A 7 -11.05 -6.31 19.09
C GLY A 7 -11.93 -6.38 17.85
N GLU A 8 -12.92 -5.50 17.79
CA GLU A 8 -13.80 -5.35 16.62
C GLU A 8 -12.95 -4.96 15.41
N TRP A 9 -12.75 -5.89 14.48
CA TRP A 9 -12.19 -5.57 13.17
C TRP A 9 -13.27 -4.87 12.35
N LYS A 10 -13.24 -3.54 12.32
CA LYS A 10 -14.01 -2.74 11.36
C LYS A 10 -13.26 -2.71 10.02
N GLY A 11 -13.12 -3.86 9.38
CA GLY A 11 -12.77 -3.91 7.97
C GLY A 11 -14.05 -4.08 7.19
N ASP A 12 -14.43 -3.06 6.44
CA ASP A 12 -15.44 -3.14 5.40
C ASP A 12 -15.09 -4.31 4.45
N LEU A 13 -15.73 -5.47 4.66
CA LEU A 13 -15.49 -6.72 3.94
C LEU A 13 -15.76 -6.60 2.43
N ASP A 14 -16.50 -5.56 2.03
CA ASP A 14 -16.87 -5.25 0.66
C ASP A 14 -15.80 -4.42 -0.08
N ALA A 15 -14.95 -3.71 0.65
CA ALA A 15 -13.83 -3.01 0.08
C ALA A 15 -12.65 -3.98 0.04
N ASN A 16 -12.39 -4.64 -1.11
CA ASN A 16 -11.19 -5.45 -1.36
C ASN A 16 -9.94 -4.55 -1.30
N THR A 17 -9.65 -4.07 -0.10
CA THR A 17 -8.65 -3.10 0.25
C THR A 17 -7.65 -3.80 1.14
N SER A 18 -6.39 -3.78 0.73
CA SER A 18 -5.29 -4.38 1.49
C SER A 18 -4.26 -3.30 1.71
N GLN A 19 -3.70 -3.24 2.91
CA GLN A 19 -2.66 -2.28 3.26
C GLN A 19 -1.53 -3.00 3.96
N GLY A 20 -0.33 -2.47 3.79
CA GLY A 20 0.86 -3.02 4.42
C GLY A 20 2.06 -2.13 4.19
N SER A 21 3.19 -2.55 4.75
CA SER A 21 4.46 -1.85 4.59
C SER A 21 5.62 -2.83 4.55
N PHE A 22 6.69 -2.43 3.87
CA PHE A 22 7.92 -3.20 3.74
C PHE A 22 9.12 -2.26 3.56
N ILE A 23 10.31 -2.77 3.84
CA ILE A 23 11.58 -2.05 3.63
C ILE A 23 12.19 -2.51 2.30
N ILE A 24 12.56 -1.57 1.43
CA ILE A 24 13.38 -1.86 0.24
C ILE A 24 14.73 -1.19 0.39
N ASN A 25 15.82 -1.94 0.30
CA ASN A 25 17.17 -1.36 0.33
C ASN A 25 17.40 -0.38 -0.85
N GLY A 26 18.10 0.72 -0.58
CA GLY A 26 18.31 1.86 -1.48
C GLY A 26 18.47 1.57 -2.99
N PRO A 27 19.40 0.70 -3.44
CA PRO A 27 19.57 0.44 -4.88
C PRO A 27 18.34 -0.24 -5.52
N VAL A 28 17.63 -1.07 -4.76
CA VAL A 28 16.42 -1.77 -5.23
C VAL A 28 15.22 -0.82 -5.22
N LEU A 29 15.22 0.21 -4.36
CA LEU A 29 14.15 1.19 -4.27
C LEU A 29 14.02 2.02 -5.54
N SER A 30 15.14 2.44 -6.13
CA SER A 30 15.13 3.19 -7.39
C SER A 30 14.57 2.35 -8.54
N GLU A 31 14.95 1.07 -8.62
CA GLU A 31 14.41 0.16 -9.63
C GLU A 31 12.91 -0.10 -9.42
N PHE A 32 12.49 -0.27 -8.17
CA PHE A 32 11.09 -0.44 -7.80
C PHE A 32 10.26 0.77 -8.23
N ILE A 33 10.68 1.99 -7.85
CA ILE A 33 9.99 3.23 -8.21
C ILE A 33 9.94 3.43 -9.73
N GLY A 34 11.01 3.07 -10.45
CA GLY A 34 11.08 3.19 -11.91
C GLY A 34 10.04 2.35 -12.68
N LYS A 35 9.44 1.34 -12.02
CA LYS A 35 8.35 0.51 -12.60
C LYS A 35 6.96 1.07 -12.30
N LEU A 36 6.86 2.12 -11.48
CA LEU A 36 5.60 2.71 -11.04
C LEU A 36 5.34 4.04 -11.75
N LYS A 37 4.08 4.46 -11.76
CA LYS A 37 3.71 5.79 -12.26
C LYS A 37 3.71 6.78 -11.08
N PRO A 38 4.30 7.97 -11.21
CA PRO A 38 4.15 8.99 -10.17
C PRO A 38 2.68 9.44 -10.04
N THR A 39 2.31 9.92 -8.86
CA THR A 39 1.05 10.66 -8.66
C THR A 39 1.34 12.16 -8.51
N GLU A 40 0.31 12.97 -8.30
CA GLU A 40 0.48 14.41 -8.00
C GLU A 40 1.12 14.65 -6.63
N SER A 41 1.14 13.64 -5.76
CA SER A 41 1.76 13.71 -4.44
C SER A 41 3.24 13.30 -4.50
N THR A 42 4.08 14.10 -3.85
CA THR A 42 5.51 13.79 -3.66
C THR A 42 5.69 12.43 -2.97
N ASN A 43 6.67 11.65 -3.44
CA ASN A 43 7.00 10.32 -2.93
C ASN A 43 5.85 9.31 -2.96
N GLN A 44 4.84 9.55 -3.81
CA GLN A 44 3.73 8.66 -4.01
C GLN A 44 3.70 8.16 -5.45
N PHE A 45 3.49 6.86 -5.58
CA PHE A 45 3.53 6.16 -6.84
C PHE A 45 2.34 5.21 -6.94
N GLN A 46 1.86 4.99 -8.15
CA GLN A 46 0.73 4.14 -8.43
C GLN A 46 1.13 3.01 -9.40
N PHE A 47 0.59 1.83 -9.14
CA PHE A 47 0.55 0.72 -10.08
C PHE A 47 -0.89 0.30 -10.28
N VAL A 48 -1.25 0.00 -11.51
CA VAL A 48 -2.64 -0.33 -11.85
C VAL A 48 -2.65 -1.58 -12.71
N ASP A 49 -3.35 -2.61 -12.25
CA ASP A 49 -3.53 -3.88 -12.95
C ASP A 49 -5.02 -4.25 -12.95
N GLY A 50 -5.65 -4.16 -14.13
CA GLY A 50 -7.10 -4.31 -14.26
C GLY A 50 -7.87 -3.33 -13.36
N GLU A 51 -8.72 -3.86 -12.50
CA GLU A 51 -9.50 -3.10 -11.53
C GLU A 51 -8.70 -2.75 -10.26
N ASN A 52 -7.51 -3.30 -10.07
CA ASN A 52 -6.73 -3.12 -8.86
C ASN A 52 -5.79 -1.92 -8.99
N VAL A 53 -5.76 -1.08 -7.97
CA VAL A 53 -4.91 0.11 -7.86
C VAL A 53 -4.08 -0.04 -6.59
N TRP A 54 -2.76 -0.05 -6.75
CA TRP A 54 -1.83 0.04 -5.63
C TRP A 54 -1.26 1.44 -5.58
N VAL A 55 -1.41 2.10 -4.44
CA VAL A 55 -0.76 3.36 -4.13
C VAL A 55 0.35 3.09 -3.14
N PHE A 56 1.59 3.33 -3.55
CA PHE A 56 2.80 3.22 -2.75
C PHE A 56 3.22 4.60 -2.27
N LYS A 57 3.56 4.73 -0.99
CA LYS A 57 4.14 5.92 -0.37
C LYS A 57 5.51 5.55 0.16
N VAL A 58 6.53 6.27 -0.32
CA VAL A 58 7.92 6.06 0.08
C VAL A 58 8.26 7.07 1.17
N GLY A 59 8.36 6.58 2.40
CA GLY A 59 8.81 7.37 3.54
C GLY A 59 10.33 7.37 3.67
N ASP A 60 10.80 7.96 4.76
CA ASP A 60 12.19 7.92 5.18
C ASP A 60 12.62 6.47 5.52
N ASP A 61 13.93 6.23 5.61
CA ASP A 61 14.52 4.92 5.92
C ASP A 61 14.15 3.78 4.95
N SER A 62 13.73 4.14 3.73
CA SER A 62 13.31 3.21 2.68
C SER A 62 12.07 2.37 3.04
N LEU A 63 11.25 2.88 3.97
CA LEU A 63 9.95 2.31 4.29
C LEU A 63 8.95 2.65 3.18
N VAL A 64 8.41 1.62 2.55
CA VAL A 64 7.36 1.74 1.56
C VAL A 64 6.07 1.21 2.15
N SER A 65 5.07 2.08 2.24
CA SER A 65 3.71 1.70 2.62
C SER A 65 2.86 1.60 1.36
N TYR A 66 1.97 0.61 1.30
CA TYR A 66 1.05 0.45 0.18
C TYR A 66 -0.40 0.38 0.63
N THR A 67 -1.27 0.83 -0.25
CA THR A 67 -2.72 0.62 -0.17
C THR A 67 -3.19 0.09 -1.51
N LEU A 68 -3.77 -1.10 -1.49
CA LEU A 68 -4.54 -1.67 -2.58
C LEU A 68 -5.99 -1.21 -2.44
N SER A 69 -6.57 -0.75 -3.53
CA SER A 69 -7.99 -0.50 -3.68
C SER A 69 -8.47 -0.96 -5.05
N LYS A 70 -9.78 -1.07 -5.23
CA LYS A 70 -10.36 -1.19 -6.57
C LYS A 70 -10.54 0.20 -7.18
N ARG A 71 -10.36 0.29 -8.49
CA ARG A 71 -10.75 1.47 -9.29
C ARG A 71 -12.27 1.59 -9.18
N GLU A 72 -12.76 2.72 -8.68
CA GLU A 72 -14.19 3.01 -8.78
C GLU A 72 -14.54 3.16 -10.26
N GLY A 73 -15.51 2.37 -10.71
CA GLY A 73 -15.99 2.34 -12.09
C GLY A 73 -16.98 3.45 -12.38
#